data_AF-A0A1A8PZX7-F1
#
_entry.id   AF-A0A1A8PZX7-F1
#
_cell.length_a   1.000
_cell.length_b   1.000
_cell.length_c   1.000
_cell.angle_alpha   90.00
_cell.angle_beta   90.00
_cell.angle_gamma   90.00
#
_symmetry.space_group_name_H-M   'P 1'
#
loop_
_entity.id
_entity.type
_entity.pdbx_description
1 polymer ?
#
loop_
_entity_poly.entity_id
_entity_poly.type
_entity_poly.pdbx_seq_one_letter_code
_entity_poly.pdbx_strand_id
1 'polypeptide(L)' 'LMPEMDVLVDKGFLIDELVPGKVHRPTFLAKQAQMSEVDVLRTQSIARLRVHVERLIRRVKENKL' A
#
# COMPACT_ATOMS: atom_id res chain seq x y z
N LEU A 1 -3.55 11.56 -11.78
CA LEU A 1 -2.86 11.62 -10.46
C LEU A 1 -2.08 12.92 -10.44
N MET A 2 -2.25 13.73 -9.40
CA MET A 2 -1.42 14.94 -9.27
C MET A 2 -0.01 14.54 -8.83
N PRO A 3 1.03 15.32 -9.17
CA PRO A 3 2.42 14.97 -8.86
C PRO A 3 2.68 14.71 -7.37
N GLU A 4 1.91 15.33 -6.48
CA GLU A 4 1.98 15.13 -5.03
C GLU A 4 1.25 13.88 -4.47
N MET A 5 0.63 13.05 -5.31
CA MET A 5 -0.16 11.89 -4.85
C MET A 5 0.66 10.60 -4.83
N ASP A 6 0.78 9.99 -3.64
CA ASP A 6 1.34 8.66 -3.47
C ASP A 6 0.33 7.57 -3.85
N VAL A 7 0.82 6.48 -4.45
CA VAL A 7 0.00 5.37 -4.95
C VAL A 7 0.33 4.10 -4.17
N LEU A 8 -0.67 3.46 -3.57
CA LEU A 8 -0.50 2.15 -2.92
C LEU A 8 -0.97 1.06 -3.88
N VAL A 9 -0.12 0.05 -4.13
CA VAL A 9 -0.48 -1.11 -4.96
C VAL A 9 -0.15 -2.43 -4.29
N ASP A 10 -0.90 -3.47 -4.67
CA ASP A 10 -0.59 -4.83 -4.26
C ASP A 10 0.76 -5.29 -4.86
N LYS A 11 1.43 -6.20 -4.15
CA LYS A 11 2.79 -6.67 -4.46
C LYS A 11 2.99 -7.17 -5.91
N GLY A 12 1.92 -7.62 -6.57
CA GLY A 12 1.96 -8.15 -7.94
C GLY A 12 1.88 -7.09 -9.05
N PHE A 13 1.64 -5.82 -8.72
CA PHE A 13 1.50 -4.75 -9.71
C PHE A 13 2.84 -4.03 -9.90
N LEU A 14 3.32 -4.01 -11.15
CA LEU A 14 4.52 -3.30 -11.59
C LEU A 14 4.09 -2.05 -12.35
N ILE A 15 3.76 -0.99 -11.62
CA ILE A 15 3.27 0.27 -12.21
C ILE A 15 4.19 1.46 -11.91
N ASP A 16 5.39 1.23 -11.39
CA ASP A 16 6.31 2.26 -10.93
C ASP A 16 6.64 3.30 -12.03
N GLU A 17 6.65 2.89 -13.29
CA GLU A 17 6.90 3.77 -14.45
C GLU A 17 5.63 4.41 -15.04
N LEU A 18 4.45 3.97 -14.59
CA LEU A 18 3.15 4.40 -15.14
C LEU A 18 2.49 5.52 -14.34
N VAL A 19 3.02 5.85 -13.16
CA VAL A 19 2.46 6.88 -12.28
C VAL A 19 3.50 7.93 -11.90
N PRO A 20 3.10 9.22 -11.85
CA PRO A 20 4.02 10.32 -11.56
C PRO A 20 4.42 10.42 -10.07
N GLY A 21 3.85 9.59 -9.19
CA GLY A 21 4.01 9.66 -7.73
C GLY A 21 4.63 8.40 -7.12
N LYS A 22 4.97 8.44 -5.83
CA LYS A 22 5.65 7.33 -5.16
C LYS A 22 4.73 6.12 -5.03
N VAL A 23 5.18 4.99 -5.55
CA VAL A 23 4.48 3.71 -5.41
C VAL A 23 4.90 3.01 -4.12
N HIS A 24 3.94 2.74 -3.24
CA HIS A 24 4.12 1.95 -2.03
C HIS A 24 3.61 0.52 -2.27
N ARG A 25 4.41 -0.47 -1.89
CA ARG A 25 4.04 -1.89 -1.93
C ARG A 25 4.22 -2.47 -0.52
N PRO A 26 3.16 -2.99 0.12
CA PRO A 26 3.29 -3.64 1.42
C PRO A 26 4.22 -4.85 1.32
N THR A 27 5.26 -4.90 2.14
CA THR A 27 6.17 -6.03 2.21
C THR A 27 5.57 -7.14 3.08
N PHE A 28 5.76 -8.39 2.67
CA PHE A 28 5.55 -9.55 3.54
C PHE A 28 6.89 -9.94 4.14
N LEU A 29 6.93 -10.14 5.46
CA LEU A 29 8.07 -10.69 6.19
C LEU A 29 8.28 -12.15 5.79
N ALA A 30 8.95 -12.38 4.66
CA ALA A 30 9.16 -13.73 4.17
C ALA A 30 10.36 -14.43 4.86
N LYS A 31 11.32 -13.67 5.44
CA LYS A 31 12.62 -14.23 5.89
C LYS A 31 13.32 -13.57 7.09
N GLN A 32 12.77 -12.53 7.72
CA GLN A 32 13.36 -11.94 8.94
C GLN A 32 12.48 -12.25 10.15
N ALA A 33 13.09 -12.69 11.25
CA ALA A 33 12.39 -12.96 12.51
C ALA A 33 11.86 -11.67 13.17
N GLN A 34 12.47 -10.52 12.87
CA GLN A 34 12.11 -9.23 13.43
C GLN A 34 12.43 -8.10 12.45
N MET A 35 11.56 -7.10 12.39
CA MET A 35 11.73 -5.91 11.54
C MET A 35 12.70 -4.91 12.19
N SER A 36 13.47 -4.20 11.37
CA SER A 36 14.23 -3.02 11.83
C SER A 36 13.28 -1.88 12.23
N GLU A 37 13.71 -0.99 13.12
CA GLU A 37 12.90 0.16 13.57
C GLU A 37 12.39 1.02 12.39
N VAL A 38 13.26 1.28 11.42
CA VAL A 38 12.92 2.03 10.20
C VAL A 38 11.85 1.30 9.37
N ASP A 39 11.96 -0.02 9.25
CA ASP A 39 10.99 -0.82 8.50
C ASP A 39 9.66 -0.95 9.23
N VAL A 40 9.66 -0.97 10.57
CA VAL A 40 8.44 -0.91 11.40
C VAL A 40 7.69 0.37 11.11
N LEU A 41 8.34 1.53 11.18
CA LEU A 41 7.70 2.82 10.92
C LEU A 41 7.14 2.91 9.50
N ARG A 42 7.92 2.46 8.51
CA ARG A 42 7.49 2.44 7.10
C ARG A 42 6.27 1.53 6.91
N THR A 43 6.30 0.34 7.49
CA THR A 43 5.23 -0.66 7.37
C THR A 43 3.97 -0.22 8.09
N GLN A 44 4.08 0.42 9.25
CA GLN A 44 2.92 1.02 9.94
C GLN A 44 2.25 2.09 9.09
N SER A 45 3.03 2.94 8.41
CA SER A 45 2.48 3.95 7.49
C SER A 45 1.71 3.29 6.33
N ILE A 46 2.30 2.27 5.71
CA ILE A 46 1.68 1.50 4.62
C ILE A 46 0.43 0.76 5.11
N ALA A 47 0.46 0.16 6.29
CA ALA A 47 -0.67 -0.56 6.87
C ALA A 47 -1.86 0.37 7.15
N ARG A 48 -1.61 1.60 7.63
CA ARG A 48 -2.65 2.63 7.79
C ARG A 48 -3.32 2.96 6.45
N LEU A 49 -2.54 3.17 5.39
CA LEU A 49 -3.07 3.41 4.05
C LEU A 49 -3.87 2.21 3.52
N ARG A 50 -3.40 0.98 3.76
CA ARG A 50 -4.06 -0.25 3.32
C ARG A 50 -5.47 -0.42 3.88
N VAL A 51 -5.69 -0.06 5.15
CA VAL A 51 -7.02 -0.14 5.78
C VAL A 51 -8.06 0.69 5.02
N HIS A 52 -7.68 1.85 4.47
CA HIS A 52 -8.60 2.69 3.69
C HIS A 52 -8.99 2.02 2.36
N VAL A 53 -8.01 1.44 1.66
CA VAL A 53 -8.23 0.72 0.40
C VAL A 53 -9.14 -0.51 0.63
N GLU A 54 -8.86 -1.32 1.65
CA GLU A 54 -9.66 -2.51 1.97
C GLU A 54 -11.10 -2.15 2.37
N ARG A 55 -11.29 -1.07 3.13
CA ARG A 55 -12.63 -0.57 3.47
C ARG A 55 -13.39 -0.10 2.23
N LEU A 56 -12.72 0.56 1.29
CA LEU A 56 -13.34 0.99 0.03
C LEU A 56 -13.72 -0.22 -0.83
N ILE A 57 -12.81 -1.18 -1.02
CA ILE A 57 -13.08 -2.43 -1.75
C ILE A 57 -14.27 -3.15 -1.12
N ARG A 58 -14.31 -3.26 0.21
CA ARG A 58 -15.42 -3.88 0.92
C ARG A 58 -16.74 -3.15 0.65
N ARG A 59 -16.76 -1.82 0.71
CA ARG A 59 -17.95 -1.02 0.38
C ARG A 59 -18.44 -1.27 -1.05
N VAL A 60 -17.54 -1.30 -2.03
CA VAL A 60 -17.89 -1.60 -3.42
C VAL A 60 -18.50 -3.00 -3.54
N LYS A 61 -17.89 -4.01 -2.92
CA LYS A 61 -18.37 -5.40 -2.94
C LYS A 61 -19.71 -5.60 -2.23
N GLU A 62 -19.89 -4.99 -1.07
CA GLU A 62 -21.07 -5.20 -0.22
C GLU A 62 -22.25 -4.28 -0.57
N ASN A 63 -21.97 -3.05 -1.01
CA ASN A 63 -22.99 -2.01 -1.19
C ASN A 63 -23.16 -1.55 -2.64
N LYS A 64 -22.46 -2.15 -3.62
CA LYS A 64 -22.52 -1.80 -5.05
C LYS A 64 -22.51 -0.27 -5.30
N LEU A 65 -21.51 0.42 -4.74
CA LEU A 65 -21.13 1.73 -5.29
C LEU A 65 -20.75 1.58 -6.77
#